data_AF-A0A948DHC8-F1
#
_entry.id   AF-A0A948DHC8-F1
#
_cell.length_a   1.000
_cell.length_b   1.000
_cell.length_c   1.000
_cell.angle_alpha   90.00
_cell.angle_beta   90.00
_cell.angle_gamma   90.00
#
_symmetry.space_group_name_H-M   'P 1'
#
loop_
_entity.id
_entity.type
_entity.pdbx_description
1 polymer ?
#
loop_
_entity_poly.entity_id
_entity_poly.type
_entity_poly.pdbx_seq_one_letter_code
_entity_poly.pdbx_strand_id
1 'polypeptide(L)'
;MKLNIFIKSLVLNDCIFWFSNYLFLSIASIHISKNMDNGSTLTAGVSFGTYFLFRGITDLVSPHLHKKLSTKNKVITLILCVCAVSAAFFLLSFVNNAYLAIVLFAAIGISLGIYNPIKYAVFSLHLDKSKEEKEWGLMDGVGLISIALASYLGSYLAEKIGFVYLLRISSLGFLLSTLPLLLRIPSLRKYIF
;
A
#
# COMPACT_ATOMS: atom_id res chain seq x y z
N MET A 1 -12.84 0.36 26.11
CA MET A 1 -13.79 0.50 24.98
C MET A 1 -13.45 -0.55 23.91
N LYS A 2 -14.41 -1.35 23.43
CA LYS A 2 -14.15 -2.39 22.41
C LYS A 2 -14.46 -1.83 21.01
N LEU A 3 -13.43 -1.70 20.17
CA LEU A 3 -13.55 -1.40 18.73
C LEU A 3 -13.94 -2.69 17.99
N ASN A 4 -14.65 -2.56 16.87
CA ASN A 4 -14.92 -3.67 15.96
C ASN A 4 -13.61 -4.39 15.59
N ILE A 5 -13.56 -5.71 15.77
CA ILE A 5 -12.36 -6.51 15.55
C ILE A 5 -11.91 -6.47 14.08
N PHE A 6 -12.85 -6.33 13.15
CA PHE A 6 -12.56 -6.18 11.73
C PHE A 6 -11.88 -4.83 11.46
N ILE A 7 -12.44 -3.74 12.01
CA ILE A 7 -11.85 -2.39 11.92
C ILE A 7 -10.43 -2.37 12.50
N LYS A 8 -10.20 -2.97 13.67
CA LYS A 8 -8.83 -3.10 14.23
C LYS A 8 -7.87 -3.80 13.28
N SER A 9 -8.33 -4.86 12.63
CA SER A 9 -7.50 -5.66 11.72
C SER A 9 -7.19 -4.90 10.43
N LEU A 10 -8.16 -4.13 9.92
CA LEU A 10 -7.99 -3.29 8.75
C LEU A 10 -7.07 -2.09 9.03
N VAL A 11 -7.21 -1.45 10.19
CA VAL A 11 -6.28 -0.39 10.64
C VAL A 11 -4.86 -0.94 10.77
N LEU A 12 -4.68 -2.11 11.40
CA LEU A 12 -3.35 -2.72 11.53
C LEU A 12 -2.74 -3.10 10.17
N ASN A 13 -3.54 -3.64 9.25
CA ASN A 13 -3.13 -3.87 7.87
C ASN A 13 -2.67 -2.57 7.20
N ASP A 14 -3.46 -1.50 7.28
CA ASP A 14 -3.13 -0.22 6.63
C ASP A 14 -1.87 0.43 7.22
N CYS A 15 -1.68 0.33 8.54
CA CYS A 15 -0.48 0.82 9.21
C CYS A 15 0.78 0.11 8.72
N ILE A 16 0.78 -1.23 8.70
CA ILE A 16 1.94 -2.01 8.22
C ILE A 16 2.15 -1.77 6.73
N PHE A 17 1.07 -1.67 5.94
CA PHE A 17 1.12 -1.40 4.52
C PHE A 17 1.81 -0.06 4.22
N TRP A 18 1.34 1.03 4.83
CA TRP A 18 1.91 2.35 4.61
C TRP A 18 3.31 2.49 5.21
N PHE A 19 3.56 1.86 6.36
CA PHE A 19 4.91 1.77 6.91
C PHE A 19 5.87 1.14 5.88
N SER A 20 5.49 0.00 5.32
CA SER A 20 6.30 -0.71 4.32
C SER A 20 6.50 0.11 3.05
N ASN A 21 5.48 0.86 2.62
CA ASN A 21 5.56 1.70 1.44
C ASN A 21 6.52 2.89 1.65
N TYR A 22 6.41 3.58 2.78
CA TYR A 22 7.17 4.81 3.05
C TYR A 22 8.57 4.58 3.61
N LEU A 23 8.93 3.34 3.95
CA LEU A 23 10.34 2.95 4.13
C LEU A 23 11.19 3.32 2.91
N PHE A 24 10.64 3.17 1.70
CA PHE A 24 11.34 3.52 0.47
C PHE A 24 10.77 4.77 -0.21
N LEU A 25 9.45 4.93 -0.27
CA LEU A 25 8.82 5.94 -1.14
C LEU A 25 9.24 7.39 -0.81
N SER A 26 9.48 7.69 0.47
CA SER A 26 9.93 9.01 0.94
C SER A 26 11.29 9.43 0.38
N ILE A 27 12.13 8.46 0.00
CA ILE A 27 13.50 8.65 -0.49
C ILE A 27 13.72 8.05 -1.89
N ALA A 28 12.65 7.54 -2.53
CA ALA A 28 12.76 6.83 -3.80
C ALA A 28 13.29 7.71 -4.94
N SER A 29 13.03 9.02 -4.90
CA SER A 29 13.55 9.98 -5.89
C SER A 29 15.08 10.01 -5.89
N ILE A 30 15.72 9.88 -4.73
CA ILE A 30 17.18 9.81 -4.59
C ILE A 30 17.71 8.52 -5.22
N HIS A 31 17.03 7.39 -4.98
CA HIS A 31 17.41 6.12 -5.58
C HIS A 31 17.34 6.19 -7.11
N ILE A 32 16.19 6.61 -7.66
CA ILE A 32 15.97 6.65 -9.10
C ILE A 32 16.90 7.63 -9.80
N SER A 33 17.13 8.81 -9.21
CA SER A 33 17.92 9.85 -9.86
C SER A 33 19.42 9.62 -9.77
N LYS A 34 19.92 9.01 -8.68
CA LYS A 34 21.37 8.90 -8.41
C LYS A 34 21.95 7.50 -8.49
N ASN A 35 21.12 6.46 -8.35
CA ASN A 35 21.60 5.08 -8.17
C ASN A 35 21.11 4.13 -9.27
N MET A 36 20.43 4.65 -10.29
CA MET A 36 19.95 3.88 -11.44
C MET A 36 20.58 4.40 -12.74
N ASP A 37 20.84 3.50 -13.68
CA ASP A 37 21.21 3.80 -15.05
C ASP A 37 20.09 4.61 -15.72
N ASN A 38 20.48 5.65 -16.45
CA ASN A 38 19.56 6.67 -16.99
C ASN A 38 18.75 7.40 -15.89
N GLY A 39 19.26 7.38 -14.66
CA GLY A 39 18.75 8.14 -13.53
C GLY A 39 18.97 9.64 -13.72
N SER A 40 17.92 10.42 -13.49
CA SER A 40 17.95 11.88 -13.49
C SER A 40 16.78 12.41 -12.67
N THR A 41 16.78 13.72 -12.39
CA THR A 41 15.60 14.39 -11.82
C THR A 41 14.35 14.19 -12.68
N LEU A 42 14.51 14.17 -14.01
CA LEU A 42 13.42 13.93 -14.95
C LEU A 42 12.86 12.52 -14.81
N THR A 43 13.70 11.49 -14.82
CA THR A 43 13.22 10.11 -14.70
C THR A 43 12.63 9.82 -13.33
N ALA A 44 13.15 10.41 -12.25
CA ALA A 44 12.51 10.36 -10.94
C ALA A 44 11.12 11.02 -10.95
N GLY A 45 10.99 12.22 -11.52
CA GLY A 45 9.72 12.92 -11.66
C GLY A 45 8.69 12.13 -12.49
N VAL A 46 9.13 11.57 -13.62
CA VAL A 46 8.29 10.74 -14.50
C VAL A 46 7.84 9.46 -13.78
N SER A 47 8.67 8.81 -12.97
CA SER A 47 8.27 7.65 -12.17
C SER A 47 7.11 7.97 -11.22
N PHE A 48 7.23 9.06 -10.45
CA PHE A 48 6.15 9.48 -9.55
C PHE A 48 4.91 9.97 -10.29
N GLY A 49 5.09 10.72 -11.38
CA GLY A 49 3.98 11.15 -12.24
C GLY A 49 3.23 9.96 -12.82
N THR A 50 3.95 8.94 -13.30
CA THR A 50 3.39 7.69 -13.81
C THR A 50 2.62 6.95 -12.71
N TYR A 51 3.23 6.81 -11.53
CA TYR A 51 2.56 6.23 -10.36
C TYR A 51 1.23 6.92 -10.03
N PHE A 52 1.21 8.24 -9.92
CA PHE A 52 0.00 8.99 -9.59
C PHE A 52 -1.03 8.99 -10.72
N LEU A 53 -0.58 9.05 -11.98
CA LEU A 53 -1.45 8.99 -13.15
C LEU A 53 -2.21 7.67 -13.20
N PHE A 54 -1.49 6.55 -13.16
CA PHE A 54 -2.12 5.23 -13.22
C PHE A 54 -2.94 4.92 -11.97
N ARG A 55 -2.48 5.37 -10.79
CA ARG A 55 -3.27 5.29 -9.56
C ARG A 55 -4.58 6.05 -9.69
N GLY A 56 -4.56 7.33 -10.11
CA GLY A 56 -5.76 8.16 -10.24
C GLY A 56 -6.75 7.62 -11.28
N ILE A 57 -6.27 7.19 -12.45
CA ILE A 57 -7.14 6.55 -13.46
C ILE A 57 -7.80 5.30 -12.88
N THR A 58 -7.01 4.45 -12.22
CA THR A 58 -7.51 3.19 -11.69
C THR A 58 -8.43 3.40 -10.48
N ASP A 59 -8.17 4.38 -9.62
CA ASP A 59 -9.04 4.79 -8.51
C ASP A 59 -10.45 5.18 -9.01
N LEU A 60 -10.56 5.85 -10.16
CA LEU A 60 -11.85 6.23 -10.77
C LEU A 60 -12.61 5.04 -11.37
N VAL A 61 -11.89 4.08 -11.97
CA VAL A 61 -12.49 2.94 -12.67
C VAL A 61 -12.82 1.78 -11.71
N SER A 62 -11.97 1.53 -10.72
CA SER A 62 -12.04 0.42 -9.76
C SER A 62 -13.43 0.24 -9.10
N PRO A 63 -14.12 1.28 -8.63
CA PRO A 63 -15.46 1.15 -8.04
C PRO A 63 -16.48 0.46 -8.96
N HIS A 64 -16.38 0.70 -10.27
CA HIS A 64 -17.27 0.11 -11.27
C HIS A 64 -16.97 -1.38 -11.50
N LEU A 65 -15.69 -1.76 -11.46
CA LEU A 65 -15.24 -3.14 -11.64
C LEU A 65 -15.61 -4.03 -10.45
N HIS A 66 -15.61 -3.46 -9.24
CA HIS A 66 -15.74 -4.22 -8.00
C HIS A 66 -17.09 -4.04 -7.29
N LYS A 67 -18.04 -3.31 -7.91
CA LYS A 67 -19.37 -3.04 -7.35
C LYS A 67 -20.13 -4.30 -6.92
N LYS A 68 -20.03 -5.38 -7.69
CA LYS A 68 -20.73 -6.66 -7.46
C LYS A 68 -19.97 -7.64 -6.56
N LEU A 69 -18.76 -7.30 -6.10
CA LEU A 69 -17.99 -8.20 -5.25
C LEU A 69 -18.60 -8.29 -3.84
N SER A 70 -18.71 -9.50 -3.32
CA SER A 70 -19.00 -9.74 -1.91
C SER A 70 -17.89 -9.17 -1.03
N THR A 71 -18.19 -8.87 0.24
CA THR A 71 -17.20 -8.38 1.22
C THR A 71 -15.98 -9.30 1.32
N LYS A 72 -16.19 -10.62 1.30
CA LYS A 72 -15.10 -11.60 1.28
C LYS A 72 -14.21 -11.43 0.05
N ASN A 73 -14.80 -11.32 -1.14
CA ASN A 73 -14.04 -11.17 -2.38
C ASN A 73 -13.32 -9.81 -2.45
N LYS A 74 -13.91 -8.76 -1.87
CA LYS A 74 -13.25 -7.46 -1.70
C LYS A 74 -11.99 -7.59 -0.83
N VAL A 75 -12.07 -8.28 0.31
CA VAL A 75 -10.90 -8.51 1.18
C VAL A 75 -9.83 -9.36 0.49
N ILE A 76 -10.22 -10.39 -0.26
CA ILE A 76 -9.27 -11.17 -1.08
C ILE A 76 -8.60 -10.27 -2.13
N THR A 77 -9.37 -9.39 -2.77
CA THR A 77 -8.83 -8.43 -3.77
C THR A 77 -7.81 -7.49 -3.12
N LEU A 78 -8.09 -6.98 -1.91
CA LEU A 78 -7.11 -6.16 -1.16
C LEU A 78 -5.80 -6.91 -0.96
N ILE A 79 -5.85 -8.17 -0.53
CA ILE A 79 -4.66 -9.01 -0.31
C ILE A 79 -3.90 -9.20 -1.62
N LEU A 80 -4.59 -9.49 -2.73
CA LEU A 80 -3.96 -9.62 -4.04
C LEU A 80 -3.26 -8.33 -4.49
N CYS A 81 -3.88 -7.17 -4.28
CA CYS A 81 -3.25 -5.87 -4.56
C CYS A 81 -1.99 -5.66 -3.71
N VAL A 82 -2.03 -6.01 -2.42
CA VAL A 82 -0.84 -5.94 -1.55
C VAL A 82 0.26 -6.88 -2.03
N CYS A 83 -0.07 -8.11 -2.45
CA CYS A 83 0.88 -9.04 -3.03
C CYS A 83 1.48 -8.50 -4.34
N ALA A 84 0.69 -7.83 -5.18
CA ALA A 84 1.18 -7.20 -6.40
C ALA A 84 2.15 -6.04 -6.11
N VAL A 85 1.83 -5.20 -5.12
CA VAL A 85 2.75 -4.13 -4.66
C VAL A 85 4.04 -4.72 -4.09
N SER A 86 3.93 -5.76 -3.26
CA SER A 86 5.09 -6.49 -2.71
C SER A 86 5.99 -7.01 -3.83
N ALA A 87 5.41 -7.71 -4.82
CA ALA A 87 6.14 -8.22 -5.97
C ALA A 87 6.83 -7.11 -6.76
N ALA A 88 6.16 -5.96 -6.98
CA ALA A 88 6.76 -4.82 -7.67
C ALA A 88 7.95 -4.23 -6.90
N PHE A 89 7.87 -4.12 -5.57
CA PHE A 89 9.00 -3.69 -4.73
C PHE A 89 10.15 -4.69 -4.73
N PHE A 90 9.85 -5.99 -4.70
CA PHE A 90 10.86 -7.04 -4.83
C PHE A 90 11.57 -6.96 -6.18
N LEU A 91 10.82 -6.81 -7.28
CA LEU A 91 11.36 -6.66 -8.63
C LEU A 91 12.20 -5.38 -8.77
N LEU A 92 11.77 -4.26 -8.17
CA LEU A 92 12.57 -3.03 -8.12
C LEU A 92 13.96 -3.27 -7.50
N SER A 93 14.10 -4.22 -6.56
CA SER A 93 15.40 -4.53 -5.95
C SER A 93 16.41 -5.20 -6.89
N PHE A 94 15.97 -5.63 -8.08
CA PHE A 94 16.83 -6.20 -9.13
C PHE A 94 17.01 -5.27 -10.34
N VAL A 95 16.23 -4.19 -10.40
CA VAL A 95 16.25 -3.26 -11.53
C VAL A 95 17.25 -2.15 -11.24
N ASN A 96 18.23 -2.00 -12.13
CA ASN A 96 19.17 -0.88 -12.11
C ASN A 96 18.83 0.21 -13.14
N ASN A 97 17.85 0.00 -14.02
CA ASN A 97 17.50 0.94 -15.08
C ASN A 97 16.25 1.77 -14.73
N ALA A 98 16.34 3.09 -14.83
CA ALA A 98 15.26 3.99 -14.46
C ALA A 98 13.97 3.81 -15.31
N TYR A 99 14.08 3.42 -16.58
CA TYR A 99 12.90 3.20 -17.43
C TYR A 99 12.09 1.97 -17.00
N LEU A 100 12.77 0.89 -16.60
CA LEU A 100 12.10 -0.28 -16.02
C LEU A 100 11.47 0.08 -14.66
N ALA A 101 12.10 0.95 -13.88
CA ALA A 101 11.52 1.45 -12.64
C ALA A 101 10.21 2.22 -12.90
N ILE A 102 10.11 3.03 -13.95
CA ILE A 102 8.87 3.73 -14.35
C ILE A 102 7.72 2.73 -14.57
N VAL A 103 7.99 1.62 -15.27
CA VAL A 103 6.99 0.56 -15.51
C VAL A 103 6.52 -0.06 -14.19
N LEU A 104 7.44 -0.33 -13.27
CA LEU A 104 7.09 -0.87 -11.95
C LEU A 104 6.31 0.16 -11.11
N PHE A 105 6.61 1.46 -11.21
CA PHE A 105 5.83 2.53 -10.58
C PHE A 105 4.41 2.59 -11.15
N ALA A 106 4.22 2.36 -12.46
CA ALA A 106 2.89 2.23 -13.05
C ALA A 106 2.12 1.05 -12.44
N ALA A 107 2.75 -0.12 -12.34
CA ALA A 107 2.14 -1.33 -11.76
C ALA A 107 1.74 -1.13 -10.28
N ILE A 108 2.59 -0.46 -9.50
CA ILE A 108 2.28 -0.07 -8.10
C ILE A 108 1.09 0.90 -8.08
N GLY A 109 1.08 1.88 -8.99
CA GLY A 109 -0.02 2.84 -9.13
C GLY A 109 -1.36 2.16 -9.40
N ILE A 110 -1.43 1.28 -10.40
CA ILE A 110 -2.62 0.47 -10.73
C ILE A 110 -3.07 -0.34 -9.51
N SER A 111 -2.14 -1.04 -8.86
CA SER A 111 -2.46 -1.88 -7.70
C SER A 111 -3.06 -1.07 -6.56
N LEU A 112 -2.51 0.11 -6.28
CA LEU A 112 -3.05 1.02 -5.28
C LEU A 112 -4.37 1.67 -5.67
N GLY A 113 -4.57 1.93 -6.97
CA GLY A 113 -5.83 2.44 -7.50
C GLY A 113 -6.99 1.44 -7.38
N ILE A 114 -6.68 0.15 -7.33
CA ILE A 114 -7.67 -0.89 -6.99
C ILE A 114 -7.84 -0.99 -5.47
N TYR A 115 -6.73 -1.01 -4.73
CA TYR A 115 -6.70 -1.21 -3.29
C TYR A 115 -7.50 -0.15 -2.52
N ASN A 116 -7.25 1.14 -2.77
CA ASN A 116 -7.80 2.22 -1.93
C ASN A 116 -9.33 2.30 -1.96
N PRO A 117 -10.01 2.29 -3.13
CA PRO A 117 -11.47 2.39 -3.16
C PRO A 117 -12.13 1.19 -2.49
N ILE A 118 -11.58 -0.01 -2.66
CA ILE A 118 -12.06 -1.22 -1.98
C ILE A 118 -11.85 -1.11 -0.47
N LYS A 119 -10.66 -0.64 -0.03
CA LYS A 119 -10.33 -0.47 1.39
C LYS A 119 -11.33 0.47 2.04
N TYR A 120 -11.54 1.65 1.46
CA TYR A 120 -12.47 2.64 2.01
C TYR A 120 -13.91 2.13 2.01
N ALA A 121 -14.37 1.49 0.93
CA ALA A 121 -15.71 0.90 0.90
C ALA A 121 -15.90 -0.17 1.98
N VAL A 122 -14.93 -1.07 2.15
CA VAL A 122 -14.99 -2.14 3.17
C VAL A 122 -14.89 -1.55 4.57
N PHE A 123 -14.04 -0.55 4.80
CA PHE A 123 -13.93 0.15 6.07
C PHE A 123 -15.25 0.81 6.46
N SER A 124 -15.81 1.64 5.58
CA SER A 124 -17.07 2.35 5.82
C SER A 124 -18.25 1.42 6.09
N LEU A 125 -18.30 0.25 5.44
CA LEU A 125 -19.35 -0.75 5.68
C LEU A 125 -19.30 -1.39 7.08
N HIS A 126 -18.16 -1.31 7.78
CA HIS A 126 -17.96 -1.94 9.10
C HIS A 126 -17.80 -0.93 10.24
N LEU A 127 -17.98 0.36 9.95
CA LEU A 127 -17.93 1.42 10.95
C LEU A 127 -19.03 1.20 12.00
N ASP A 128 -18.65 1.35 13.26
CA ASP A 128 -19.62 1.38 14.35
C ASP A 128 -20.39 2.71 14.32
N LYS A 129 -21.72 2.64 14.32
CA LYS A 129 -22.58 3.83 14.45
C LYS A 129 -22.17 4.64 15.69
N SER A 130 -22.17 5.96 15.55
CA SER A 130 -21.74 6.96 16.55
C SER A 130 -20.26 6.93 16.97
N LYS A 131 -19.42 6.19 16.24
CA LYS A 131 -17.95 6.17 16.43
C LYS A 131 -17.19 6.48 15.15
N GLU A 132 -17.87 6.84 14.08
CA GLU A 132 -17.31 6.97 12.73
C GLU A 132 -16.09 7.90 12.71
N GLU A 133 -16.22 9.09 13.32
CA GLU A 133 -15.13 10.07 13.41
C GLU A 133 -13.90 9.51 14.14
N LYS A 134 -14.13 8.76 15.22
CA LYS A 134 -13.05 8.18 16.02
C LYS A 134 -12.37 7.02 15.29
N GLU A 135 -13.12 6.19 14.57
CA GLU A 135 -12.57 5.08 13.80
C GLU A 135 -11.80 5.57 12.58
N TRP A 136 -12.31 6.60 11.87
CA TRP A 136 -11.57 7.30 10.82
C TRP A 136 -10.32 7.98 11.37
N GLY A 137 -10.42 8.70 12.48
CA GLY A 137 -9.28 9.32 13.14
C GLY A 137 -8.21 8.30 13.57
N LEU A 138 -8.62 7.08 13.93
CA LEU A 138 -7.69 5.98 14.20
C LEU A 138 -7.02 5.47 12.92
N MET A 139 -7.78 5.27 11.84
CA MET A 139 -7.24 4.84 10.54
C MET A 139 -6.21 5.86 10.02
N ASP A 140 -6.61 7.13 9.94
CA ASP A 140 -5.78 8.18 9.34
C ASP A 140 -4.63 8.59 10.28
N GLY A 141 -4.92 8.81 11.57
CA GLY A 141 -3.91 9.26 12.54
C GLY A 141 -2.80 8.24 12.75
N VAL A 142 -3.15 6.95 12.94
CA VAL A 142 -2.14 5.89 13.11
C VAL A 142 -1.43 5.62 11.77
N GLY A 143 -2.13 5.76 10.64
CA GLY A 143 -1.53 5.71 9.31
C GLY A 143 -0.43 6.78 9.13
N LEU A 144 -0.72 8.04 9.46
CA LEU A 144 0.24 9.14 9.36
C LEU A 144 1.45 8.97 10.29
N ILE A 145 1.22 8.52 11.53
CA ILE A 145 2.32 8.18 12.46
C ILE A 145 3.19 7.07 11.85
N SER A 146 2.57 6.04 11.25
CA SER A 146 3.29 4.94 10.60
C SER A 146 4.13 5.44 9.43
N ILE A 147 3.59 6.34 8.61
CA ILE A 147 4.31 6.98 7.49
C ILE A 147 5.51 7.78 7.98
N ALA A 148 5.34 8.58 9.04
CA ALA A 148 6.42 9.38 9.61
C ALA A 148 7.56 8.50 10.14
N LEU A 149 7.24 7.49 10.94
CA LEU A 149 8.22 6.54 11.48
C LEU A 149 8.94 5.78 10.37
N ALA A 150 8.20 5.32 9.36
CA ALA A 150 8.78 4.64 8.21
C ALA A 150 9.71 5.53 7.39
N SER A 151 9.38 6.81 7.23
CA SER A 151 10.22 7.76 6.51
C SER A 151 11.54 8.02 7.24
N TYR A 152 11.50 8.16 8.56
CA TYR A 152 12.71 8.30 9.38
C TYR A 152 13.57 7.02 9.35
N LEU A 153 12.96 5.87 9.62
CA LEU A 153 13.67 4.59 9.65
C LEU A 153 14.20 4.21 8.26
N GLY A 154 13.40 4.41 7.23
CA GLY A 154 13.73 4.13 5.84
C GLY A 154 14.93 4.93 5.36
N SER A 155 14.96 6.24 5.67
CA SER A 155 16.09 7.12 5.39
C SER A 155 17.38 6.63 6.06
N TYR A 156 17.31 6.29 7.34
CA TYR A 156 18.45 5.75 8.09
C TYR A 156 18.93 4.40 7.53
N LEU A 157 18.01 3.47 7.24
CA LEU A 157 18.35 2.16 6.69
C LEU A 157 18.94 2.27 5.29
N ALA A 158 18.41 3.15 4.41
CA ALA A 158 18.98 3.35 3.09
C ALA A 158 20.46 3.78 3.15
N GLU A 159 20.82 4.63 4.12
CA GLU A 159 22.21 5.06 4.31
C GLU A 159 23.11 3.90 4.78
N LYS A 160 22.61 3.03 5.66
CA LYS A 160 23.42 1.96 6.27
C LYS A 160 23.51 0.68 5.44
N ILE A 161 22.39 0.25 4.86
CA ILE A 161 22.28 -1.03 4.15
C ILE A 161 21.98 -0.86 2.65
N GLY A 162 21.75 0.35 2.17
CA GLY A 162 21.48 0.63 0.76
C GLY A 162 20.03 0.35 0.33
N PHE A 163 19.66 0.92 -0.82
CA PHE A 163 18.28 0.87 -1.35
C PHE A 163 17.82 -0.54 -1.74
N VAL A 164 18.71 -1.40 -2.27
CA VAL A 164 18.36 -2.76 -2.69
C VAL A 164 17.82 -3.59 -1.52
N TYR A 165 18.52 -3.58 -0.38
CA TYR A 165 18.08 -4.32 0.80
C TYR A 165 16.82 -3.70 1.41
N LEU A 166 16.72 -2.37 1.42
CA LEU A 166 15.54 -1.66 1.89
C LEU A 166 14.27 -2.01 1.09
N LEU A 167 14.38 -2.14 -0.24
CA LEU A 167 13.29 -2.59 -1.11
C LEU A 167 12.83 -4.01 -0.77
N ARG A 168 13.76 -4.92 -0.47
CA ARG A 168 13.44 -6.30 -0.03
C ARG A 168 12.74 -6.33 1.33
N ILE A 169 13.22 -5.53 2.29
CA ILE A 169 12.57 -5.38 3.60
C ILE A 169 11.15 -4.83 3.44
N SER A 170 10.99 -3.79 2.61
CA SER A 170 9.68 -3.20 2.29
C SER A 170 8.75 -4.22 1.65
N SER A 171 9.26 -5.03 0.70
CA SER A 171 8.53 -6.14 0.08
C SER A 171 8.01 -7.14 1.10
N LEU A 172 8.86 -7.57 2.04
CA LEU A 172 8.46 -8.49 3.13
C LEU A 172 7.43 -7.84 4.04
N GLY A 173 7.60 -6.56 4.38
CA GLY A 173 6.65 -5.77 5.16
C GLY A 173 5.25 -5.75 4.53
N PHE A 174 5.16 -5.60 3.20
CA PHE A 174 3.89 -5.70 2.49
C PHE A 174 3.24 -7.07 2.68
N LEU A 175 3.98 -8.18 2.55
CA LEU A 175 3.41 -9.51 2.78
C LEU A 175 2.91 -9.66 4.22
N LEU A 176 3.67 -9.17 5.21
CA LEU A 176 3.27 -9.17 6.61
C LEU A 176 1.99 -8.36 6.84
N SER A 177 1.78 -7.27 6.09
CA SER A 177 0.56 -6.46 6.19
C SER A 177 -0.70 -7.24 5.82
N THR A 178 -0.60 -8.35 5.07
CA THR A 178 -1.78 -9.16 4.67
C THR A 178 -2.32 -10.03 5.82
N LEU A 179 -1.48 -10.37 6.81
CA LEU A 179 -1.82 -11.31 7.88
C LEU A 179 -3.07 -10.89 8.69
N PRO A 180 -3.22 -9.62 9.13
CA PRO A 180 -4.41 -9.18 9.84
C PRO A 180 -5.71 -9.41 9.07
N LEU A 181 -5.70 -9.28 7.74
CA LEU A 181 -6.88 -9.50 6.90
C LEU A 181 -7.12 -10.98 6.61
N LEU A 182 -6.06 -11.75 6.34
CA LEU A 182 -6.13 -13.20 6.10
C LEU A 182 -6.82 -13.93 7.26
N LEU A 183 -6.47 -13.57 8.50
CA LEU A 183 -7.06 -14.13 9.72
C LEU A 183 -8.56 -13.82 9.87
N ARG A 184 -9.09 -12.82 9.14
CA ARG A 184 -10.51 -12.42 9.18
C ARG A 184 -11.35 -12.99 8.05
N ILE A 185 -10.74 -13.59 7.02
CA ILE A 185 -11.48 -14.20 5.90
C ILE A 185 -12.51 -15.25 6.39
N PRO A 186 -12.19 -16.17 7.33
CA PRO A 186 -13.16 -17.17 7.79
C PRO A 186 -14.38 -16.56 8.50
N SER A 187 -14.18 -15.47 9.25
CA SER A 187 -15.27 -14.77 9.94
C SER A 187 -16.23 -14.03 9.00
N LEU A 188 -15.78 -13.67 7.79
CA LEU A 188 -16.61 -13.02 6.78
C LEU A 188 -17.60 -13.98 6.10
N ARG A 189 -17.50 -15.29 6.34
CA ARG A 189 -18.41 -16.31 5.79
C ARG A 189 -19.81 -16.29 6.44
N LYS A 190 -19.95 -15.64 7.60
CA LYS A 190 -21.21 -15.60 8.39
C LYS A 190 -22.19 -14.48 8.00
N TYR A 191 -21.81 -13.57 7.11
CA TYR A 191 -22.64 -12.43 6.68
C TYR A 191 -23.19 -12.60 5.27
N ILE A 192 -23.53 -13.84 4.89
CA ILE A 192 -24.33 -14.12 3.70
C ILE A 192 -25.78 -14.14 4.16
N PHE A 193 -26.44 -12.99 4.08
CA PHE A 193 -27.90 -12.91 3.97
C PHE A 193 -28.22 -12.60 2.52
#